data_AF-A0A1G6L324-F1
#
_entry.id   AF-A0A1G6L324-F1
#
_cell.length_a   1.000
_cell.length_b   1.000
_cell.length_c   1.000
_cell.angle_alpha   90.00
_cell.angle_beta   90.00
_cell.angle_gamma   90.00
#
_symmetry.space_group_name_H-M   'P 1'
#
loop_
_entity.id
_entity.type
_entity.pdbx_description
1 polymer ?
#
loop_
_entity_poly.entity_id
_entity_poly.type
_entity_poly.pdbx_seq_one_letter_code
_entity_poly.pdbx_strand_id
1 'polypeptide(L)' 'MENRRTYEYMGFDMTAGVDGDHEAGFFISTQTFRSLTDSESGAVPVDGIATGRFPTQDNAFDAAFDRIREAIDQRVRAAS' A
#
# COMPACT_ATOMS: atom_id res chain seq x y z
N MET A 1 -0.17 -6.80 15.79
CA MET A 1 0.98 -7.47 15.14
C MET A 1 0.78 -7.25 13.66
N GLU A 2 1.71 -6.57 13.01
CA GLU A 2 1.56 -6.20 11.60
C GLU A 2 1.62 -7.43 10.69
N ASN A 3 0.58 -7.59 9.86
CA ASN A 3 0.60 -8.51 8.73
C ASN A 3 1.08 -7.75 7.48
N ARG A 4 2.08 -8.29 6.78
CA ARG A 4 2.64 -7.69 5.57
C ARG A 4 2.39 -8.55 4.34
N ARG A 5 1.99 -7.88 3.26
CA ARG A 5 1.85 -8.50 1.93
C ARG A 5 2.64 -7.67 0.92
N THR A 6 3.22 -8.37 -0.06
CA THR A 6 3.97 -7.76 -1.16
C THR A 6 3.48 -8.32 -2.48
N TYR A 7 3.23 -7.44 -3.46
CA TYR A 7 2.80 -7.79 -4.81
C TYR A 7 3.54 -6.95 -5.84
N GLU A 8 3.81 -7.53 -7.01
CA GLU A 8 4.39 -6.81 -8.14
C GLU A 8 3.30 -6.05 -8.92
N TYR A 9 3.62 -4.82 -9.34
CA TYR A 9 2.82 -4.02 -10.26
C TYR A 9 3.70 -3.12 -11.13
N MET A 10 3.62 -3.27 -12.46
CA MET A 10 4.33 -2.45 -13.45
C MET A 10 5.85 -2.33 -13.23
N GLY A 11 6.50 -3.41 -12.77
CA GLY A 11 7.94 -3.38 -12.47
C GLY A 11 8.29 -2.78 -11.11
N PHE A 12 7.31 -2.67 -10.20
CA PHE A 12 7.52 -2.27 -8.80
C PHE A 12 6.99 -3.34 -7.85
N ASP A 13 7.76 -3.64 -6.80
CA ASP A 13 7.26 -4.33 -5.61
C ASP A 13 6.48 -3.34 -4.75
N MET A 14 5.19 -3.58 -4.57
CA MET A 14 4.32 -2.87 -3.64
C MET A 14 4.25 -3.64 -2.32
N THR A 15 4.53 -2.98 -1.19
CA THR A 15 4.41 -3.59 0.13
C THR A 15 3.41 -2.83 0.98
N ALA A 16 2.42 -3.55 1.50
CA ALA A 16 1.43 -3.04 2.44
C ALA A 16 1.55 -3.78 3.77
N GLY A 17 1.43 -3.04 4.86
CA GLY A 17 1.33 -3.54 6.22
C GLY A 17 0.00 -3.16 6.83
N VAL A 18 -0.68 -4.12 7.44
CA VAL A 18 -1.96 -3.94 8.13
C VAL A 18 -1.85 -4.47 9.55
N ASP A 19 -2.29 -3.68 10.52
CA ASP A 19 -2.40 -4.07 11.93
C ASP A 19 -3.87 -3.91 12.39
N GLY A 20 -4.14 -4.26 13.64
CA GLY A 20 -5.47 -4.30 14.23
C GLY A 20 -6.07 -5.69 14.25
N ASP A 21 -7.35 -5.74 14.64
CA ASP A 21 -8.10 -6.97 14.88
C ASP A 21 -9.58 -6.75 14.59
N HIS A 22 -10.39 -7.80 14.82
CA HIS A 22 -11.83 -7.77 14.57
C HIS A 22 -12.62 -6.93 15.58
N GLU A 23 -12.07 -6.59 16.75
CA GLU A 23 -12.76 -5.78 17.76
C GLU A 23 -12.55 -4.28 17.51
N ALA A 24 -11.32 -3.87 17.21
CA ALA A 24 -10.95 -2.47 16.98
C ALA A 24 -10.97 -2.06 15.49
N GLY A 25 -11.07 -3.03 14.58
CA GLY A 25 -10.94 -2.84 13.15
C GLY A 25 -9.48 -2.78 12.68
N PHE A 26 -9.27 -3.22 11.45
CA PHE A 26 -7.96 -3.25 10.81
C PHE A 26 -7.58 -1.88 10.27
N PHE A 27 -6.30 -1.55 10.26
CA PHE A 27 -5.80 -0.29 9.72
C PHE A 27 -4.46 -0.49 9.04
N ILE A 28 -4.17 0.36 8.06
CA ILE A 28 -2.94 0.31 7.30
C ILE A 28 -1.84 0.97 8.13
N SER A 29 -0.78 0.23 8.43
CA SER A 29 0.39 0.70 9.17
C SER A 29 1.54 1.10 8.27
N THR A 30 1.67 0.43 7.12
CA THR A 30 2.79 0.63 6.19
C THR A 30 2.29 0.61 4.75
N GLN A 31 2.76 1.53 3.92
CA GLN A 31 2.59 1.49 2.47
C GLN A 31 3.89 1.95 1.81
N THR A 32 4.54 1.06 1.06
CA THR A 32 5.78 1.37 0.35
C THR A 32 5.79 0.73 -1.03
N PHE A 33 6.64 1.24 -1.91
CA PHE A 33 6.97 0.59 -3.17
C PHE A 33 8.47 0.61 -3.41
N ARG A 34 8.94 -0.30 -4.26
CA ARG A 34 10.33 -0.38 -4.71
C ARG A 34 10.38 -0.79 -6.18
N SER A 35 11.11 -0.07 -7.01
CA SER A 35 11.36 -0.46 -8.40
C SER A 35 12.18 -1.75 -8.47
N LEU A 36 11.82 -2.61 -9.43
CA LEU A 36 12.53 -3.85 -9.73
C LEU A 36 13.69 -3.63 -10.71
N THR A 37 13.68 -2.54 -11.47
CA THR A 37 14.69 -2.24 -12.49
C THR A 37 15.75 -1.27 -11.99
N ASP A 38 15.40 -0.41 -11.03
CA ASP A 38 16.25 0.67 -10.54
C ASP A 38 16.26 0.73 -9.01
N SER A 39 17.06 1.65 -8.45
CA SER A 39 17.14 1.85 -6.99
C SER A 39 16.01 2.73 -6.43
N GLU A 40 14.97 3.02 -7.21
CA GLU A 40 13.85 3.83 -6.76
C GLU A 40 13.02 3.08 -5.70
N SER A 41 12.69 3.77 -4.61
CA SER A 41 11.73 3.31 -3.63
C SER A 41 11.05 4.51 -2.97
N GLY A 42 9.89 4.27 -2.38
CA GLY A 42 9.16 5.34 -1.70
C GLY A 42 8.15 4.82 -0.70
N ALA A 43 7.84 5.67 0.27
CA ALA A 43 6.68 5.51 1.13
C ALA A 43 5.48 6.21 0.50
N VAL A 44 4.31 5.58 0.59
CA VAL A 44 3.05 6.17 0.16
C VAL A 44 2.31 6.65 1.40
N PRO A 45 1.91 7.93 1.47
CA PRO A 45 1.14 8.45 2.59
C PRO A 45 -0.13 7.63 2.82
N VAL A 46 -0.42 7.30 4.08
CA VAL A 46 -1.71 6.74 4.49
C VAL A 46 -2.68 7.91 4.60
N ASP A 47 -3.39 8.20 3.51
CA ASP A 47 -4.36 9.30 3.44
C ASP A 47 -5.71 8.89 2.81
N GLY A 48 -6.73 9.75 2.93
CA GLY A 48 -8.09 9.49 2.45
C GLY A 48 -8.68 8.19 3.00
N ILE A 49 -9.18 7.32 2.10
CA ILE A 49 -9.79 6.03 2.47
C ILE A 49 -8.84 5.16 3.31
N ALA A 50 -7.53 5.24 3.07
CA ALA A 50 -6.53 4.44 3.78
C ALA A 50 -6.35 4.81 5.26
N THR A 51 -6.88 5.97 5.71
CA THR A 51 -6.84 6.39 7.13
C THR A 51 -7.91 5.73 8.00
N GLY A 52 -8.86 5.04 7.36
CA GLY A 52 -10.00 4.43 8.03
C GLY A 52 -9.66 3.16 8.83
N ARG A 53 -10.66 2.72 9.59
CA ARG A 53 -10.71 1.37 10.16
C ARG A 53 -11.54 0.49 9.23
N PHE A 54 -10.98 -0.65 8.86
CA PHE A 54 -11.58 -1.59 7.94
C PHE A 54 -12.19 -2.78 8.71
N PRO A 55 -13.35 -3.29 8.28
CA PRO A 55 -14.02 -4.41 8.94
C PRO A 55 -13.26 -5.73 8.75
N THR A 56 -12.44 -5.84 7.72
CA THR A 56 -11.62 -7.01 7.41
C THR A 56 -10.20 -6.58 7.06
N GLN A 57 -9.25 -7.49 7.29
CA GLN A 57 -7.86 -7.28 6.92
C GLN A 57 -7.68 -7.18 5.40
N ASP A 58 -8.44 -7.94 4.62
CA ASP A 58 -8.38 -7.89 3.17
C ASP A 58 -8.86 -6.54 2.62
N ASN A 59 -9.91 -5.94 3.19
CA ASN A 59 -10.36 -4.60 2.78
C ASN A 59 -9.28 -3.53 3.05
N ALA A 60 -8.53 -3.66 4.16
CA ALA A 60 -7.40 -2.77 4.45
C ALA A 60 -6.26 -2.97 3.45
N PHE A 61 -5.96 -4.21 3.05
CA PHE A 61 -4.95 -4.48 2.03
C PHE A 61 -5.37 -3.94 0.66
N ASP A 62 -6.62 -4.15 0.24
CA ASP A 62 -7.11 -3.65 -1.04
C ASP A 62 -7.01 -2.12 -1.12
N ALA A 63 -7.46 -1.42 -0.07
CA ALA A 63 -7.33 0.03 0.03
C ALA A 63 -5.86 0.50 0.00
N ALA A 64 -4.96 -0.24 0.65
CA ALA A 64 -3.53 0.09 0.62
C ALA A 64 -2.92 -0.08 -0.77
N PHE A 65 -3.18 -1.21 -1.43
CA PHE A 65 -2.63 -1.49 -2.75
C PHE A 65 -3.19 -0.57 -3.83
N ASP A 66 -4.47 -0.17 -3.75
CA ASP A 66 -5.04 0.83 -4.66
C ASP A 66 -4.30 2.17 -4.55
N ARG A 67 -3.99 2.62 -3.33
CA ARG A 67 -3.20 3.84 -3.14
C ARG A 67 -1.77 3.72 -3.63
N ILE A 68 -1.13 2.58 -3.43
CA ILE A 68 0.23 2.36 -3.94
C ILE A 68 0.24 2.34 -5.48
N ARG A 69 -0.77 1.71 -6.12
CA ARG A 69 -0.95 1.73 -7.58
C ARG A 69 -1.12 3.16 -8.10
N GLU A 70 -2.00 3.95 -7.50
CA GLU A 70 -2.19 5.36 -7.88
C GLU A 70 -0.87 6.15 -7.80
N ALA A 71 -0.09 5.93 -6.74
CA ALA A 71 1.20 6.59 -6.53
C ALA A 71 2.26 6.17 -7.57
N ILE A 72 2.26 4.91 -8.02
CA ILE A 72 3.12 4.41 -9.08
C ILE A 72 2.65 4.96 -10.44
N ASP A 73 1.35 4.90 -10.74
CA ASP A 73 0.78 5.40 -11.98
C ASP A 73 1.10 6.89 -12.21
N GLN A 74 1.01 7.71 -11.16
CA GLN A 74 1.39 9.13 -11.22
C GLN A 74 2.87 9.32 -11.57
N ARG A 75 3.76 8.48 -11.01
CA ARG A 75 5.20 8.52 -11.28
C ARG A 75 5.53 8.11 -12.70
N VAL A 76 4.99 6.97 -13.15
CA VAL A 76 5.18 6.47 -14.51
C VAL A 76 4.70 7.49 -15.54
N ARG A 77 3.55 8.13 -15.29
CA ARG A 77 3.04 9.21 -16.14
C ARG A 77 3.92 10.46 -16.15
N ALA A 78 4.55 10.81 -15.02
CA ALA A 78 5.45 11.95 -14.94
C ALA A 78 6.82 11.69 -15.62
N ALA A 79 7.20 10.43 -15.78
CA ALA A 79 8.43 10.01 -16.45
C ALA A 79 8.27 9.78 -17.97
N SER A 80 7.03 9.80 -18.48
CA SER A 80 6.68 9.64 -19.90
C SER A 80 6.59 11.00 -20.60
#